data_AF-A0A2Z3H0T5-F1
#
_entry.id   AF-A0A2Z3H0T5-F1
#
_cell.length_a   1.000
_cell.length_b   1.000
_cell.length_c   1.000
_cell.angle_alpha   90.00
_cell.angle_beta   90.00
_cell.angle_gamma   90.00
#
_symmetry.space_group_name_H-M   'P 1'
#
loop_
_entity.id
_entity.type
_entity.pdbx_description
1 polymer ?
#
loop_
_entity_poly.entity_id
_entity_poly.type
_entity_poly.pdbx_seq_one_letter_code
_entity_poly.pdbx_strand_id
1 'polypeptide(L)'
;MAKPTKQDLLRLRKAAIDGMVSYMKFGAAESEADPDFDEDFDAGYTQADIDRCAKIVDELLAALEGVPETKKNEAILKAVKTAVIKLNKLNDRCDGSLIETDQREQLCELIIAAAQRAGLVSSVHDITEEWREW
;
A
#
# COMPACT_ATOMS: atom_id res chain seq x y z
N MET A 1 -1.70 19.73 11.90
CA MET A 1 -1.49 19.28 10.50
C MET A 1 -2.82 19.31 9.77
N ALA A 2 -2.85 19.74 8.52
CA ALA A 2 -4.07 19.70 7.71
C ALA A 2 -4.44 18.23 7.42
N LYS A 3 -5.74 17.91 7.36
CA LYS A 3 -6.18 16.56 6.98
C LYS A 3 -5.75 16.24 5.54
N PRO A 4 -5.27 15.02 5.24
CA PRO A 4 -4.90 14.63 3.88
C PRO A 4 -6.04 14.83 2.88
N THR A 5 -5.71 15.34 1.69
CA THR A 5 -6.67 15.56 0.62
C THR A 5 -6.86 14.28 -0.21
N LYS A 6 -7.92 14.23 -1.03
CA LYS A 6 -8.09 13.11 -1.99
C LYS A 6 -6.94 13.05 -3.00
N GLN A 7 -6.38 14.20 -3.37
CA GLN A 7 -5.23 14.27 -4.28
C GLN A 7 -3.96 13.70 -3.64
N ASP A 8 -3.75 13.91 -2.33
CA ASP A 8 -2.62 13.30 -1.61
C ASP A 8 -2.74 11.77 -1.61
N LEU A 9 -3.94 11.22 -1.36
CA LEU A 9 -4.17 9.78 -1.43
C LEU A 9 -3.91 9.21 -2.83
N LEU A 10 -4.33 9.93 -3.88
CA LEU A 10 -4.06 9.52 -5.26
C LEU A 10 -2.57 9.54 -5.59
N ARG A 11 -1.82 10.53 -5.08
CA ARG A 11 -0.36 10.61 -5.24
C ARG A 11 0.33 9.43 -4.55
N LEU A 12 -0.02 9.16 -3.30
CA LEU A 12 0.57 8.07 -2.51
C LEU A 12 0.25 6.70 -3.13
N ARG A 13 -0.99 6.49 -3.54
CA ARG A 13 -1.40 5.28 -4.28
C ARG A 13 -0.57 5.12 -5.56
N LYS A 14 -0.42 6.19 -6.35
CA LYS A 14 0.36 6.14 -7.59
C LYS A 14 1.83 5.81 -7.30
N ALA A 15 2.43 6.43 -6.28
CA ALA A 15 3.81 6.16 -5.90
C ALA A 15 4.03 4.69 -5.53
N ALA A 16 3.15 4.12 -4.69
CA ALA A 16 3.21 2.71 -4.29
C ALA A 16 3.14 1.75 -5.50
N ILE A 17 2.18 1.96 -6.39
CA ILE A 17 1.96 1.08 -7.54
C ILE A 17 3.05 1.25 -8.61
N ASP A 18 3.44 2.48 -8.91
CA ASP A 18 4.50 2.75 -9.88
C ASP A 18 5.85 2.21 -9.38
N GLY A 19 6.10 2.27 -8.07
CA GLY A 19 7.29 1.68 -7.46
C GLY A 19 7.37 0.17 -7.69
N MET A 20 6.26 -0.56 -7.46
CA MET A 20 6.17 -2.00 -7.78
C MET A 20 6.39 -2.26 -9.28
N VAL A 21 5.81 -1.44 -10.16
CA VAL A 21 5.99 -1.60 -11.62
C VAL A 21 7.44 -1.32 -12.02
N SER A 22 8.08 -0.32 -11.42
CA SER A 22 9.47 0.04 -11.69
C SER A 22 10.39 -1.08 -11.25
N TYR A 23 10.25 -1.56 -10.02
CA TYR A 23 11.07 -2.65 -9.50
C TYR A 23 10.85 -3.94 -10.30
N MET A 24 9.61 -4.28 -10.67
CA MET A 24 9.32 -5.44 -11.53
C MET A 24 10.06 -5.39 -12.87
N LYS A 25 10.28 -4.18 -13.43
CA LYS A 25 10.89 -4.01 -14.75
C LYS A 25 12.41 -3.87 -14.71
N PHE A 26 12.92 -3.21 -13.69
CA PHE A 26 14.31 -2.76 -13.66
C PHE A 26 15.08 -3.28 -12.44
N GLY A 27 14.42 -3.97 -11.51
CA GLY A 27 15.01 -4.35 -10.24
C GLY A 27 15.54 -3.14 -9.49
N ALA A 28 16.83 -3.18 -9.11
CA ALA A 28 17.51 -2.06 -8.47
C ALA A 28 17.98 -0.96 -9.44
N ALA A 29 17.90 -1.19 -10.76
CA ALA A 29 18.29 -0.22 -11.77
C ALA A 29 17.20 0.85 -12.00
N GLU A 30 17.59 2.02 -12.51
CA GLU A 30 16.63 3.09 -12.84
C GLU A 30 16.03 2.94 -14.25
N SER A 31 16.72 2.24 -15.16
CA SER A 31 16.30 2.04 -16.56
C SER A 31 17.12 0.95 -17.24
N GLU A 32 16.73 0.56 -18.46
CA GLU A 32 17.51 -0.37 -19.31
C GLU A 32 18.91 0.16 -19.70
N ALA A 33 19.17 1.46 -19.56
CA ALA A 33 20.47 2.07 -19.84
C ALA A 33 21.42 2.07 -18.64
N ASP A 34 20.92 1.68 -17.47
CA ASP A 34 21.69 1.59 -16.24
C ASP A 34 22.69 0.43 -16.33
N PRO A 35 23.98 0.61 -15.96
CA PRO A 35 24.95 -0.48 -15.96
C PRO A 35 24.58 -1.66 -15.04
N ASP A 36 23.72 -1.45 -14.04
CA ASP A 36 23.25 -2.49 -13.14
C ASP A 36 21.94 -3.15 -13.62
N PHE A 37 21.44 -2.79 -14.81
CA PHE A 37 20.27 -3.43 -15.41
C PHE A 37 20.57 -4.88 -15.81
N ASP A 38 19.72 -5.79 -15.35
CA ASP A 38 19.76 -7.21 -15.69
C ASP A 38 18.49 -7.56 -16.49
N GLU A 39 18.67 -7.95 -17.76
CA GLU A 39 17.56 -8.31 -18.66
C GLU A 39 16.86 -9.61 -18.25
N ASP A 40 17.54 -10.46 -17.49
CA ASP A 40 17.03 -11.72 -16.96
C ASP A 40 16.47 -11.55 -15.52
N PHE A 41 16.43 -10.31 -15.00
CA PHE A 41 15.88 -10.03 -13.67
C PHE A 41 14.43 -10.48 -13.55
N ASP A 42 14.13 -11.23 -12.49
CA ASP A 42 12.79 -11.64 -12.11
C ASP A 42 12.50 -11.15 -10.69
N ALA A 43 11.50 -10.29 -10.55
CA ALA A 43 11.08 -9.75 -9.26
C ALA A 43 10.32 -10.77 -8.39
N GLY A 44 9.96 -11.94 -8.92
CA GLY A 44 9.20 -12.97 -8.20
C GLY A 44 7.69 -12.68 -8.11
N TYR A 45 7.21 -11.69 -8.87
CA TYR A 45 5.78 -11.36 -8.96
C TYR A 45 5.42 -10.80 -10.34
N THR A 46 4.12 -10.77 -10.64
CA THR A 46 3.61 -10.37 -11.96
C THR A 46 2.82 -9.06 -11.90
N GLN A 47 2.55 -8.47 -13.07
CA GLN A 47 1.61 -7.35 -13.18
C GLN A 47 0.24 -7.67 -12.58
N ALA A 48 -0.21 -8.93 -12.64
CA ALA A 48 -1.47 -9.34 -12.02
C ALA A 48 -1.44 -9.27 -10.49
N ASP A 49 -0.27 -9.45 -9.86
CA ASP A 49 -0.10 -9.28 -8.42
C ASP A 49 -0.09 -7.81 -8.03
N ILE A 50 0.56 -6.96 -8.84
CA ILE A 50 0.49 -5.50 -8.69
C ILE A 50 -0.97 -5.02 -8.81
N ASP A 51 -1.72 -5.51 -9.79
CA ASP A 51 -3.12 -5.15 -9.99
C ASP A 51 -4.00 -5.59 -8.81
N ARG A 52 -3.69 -6.73 -8.19
CA ARG A 52 -4.36 -7.19 -6.95
C ARG A 52 -4.02 -6.27 -5.78
N CYS A 53 -2.77 -5.84 -5.65
CA CYS A 53 -2.37 -4.87 -4.63
C CYS A 53 -3.13 -3.56 -4.79
N ALA A 54 -3.15 -3.01 -6.01
CA ALA A 54 -3.91 -1.82 -6.36
C ALA A 54 -5.39 -1.96 -6.01
N LYS A 55 -6.00 -3.12 -6.30
CA LYS A 55 -7.38 -3.41 -5.94
C LYS A 55 -7.61 -3.45 -4.44
N ILE A 56 -6.72 -4.05 -3.64
CA ILE A 56 -6.83 -4.07 -2.17
C ILE A 56 -6.83 -2.64 -1.62
N VAL A 57 -5.94 -1.79 -2.15
CA VAL A 57 -5.86 -0.37 -1.79
C VAL A 57 -7.15 0.36 -2.18
N ASP A 58 -7.67 0.14 -3.39
CA ASP A 58 -8.93 0.77 -3.83
C ASP A 58 -10.13 0.33 -2.98
N GLU A 59 -10.20 -0.95 -2.62
CA GLU A 59 -11.22 -1.47 -1.72
C GLU A 59 -11.15 -0.84 -0.32
N LEU A 60 -9.94 -0.59 0.21
CA LEU A 60 -9.75 0.15 1.46
C LEU A 60 -10.27 1.58 1.32
N LEU A 61 -9.86 2.31 0.28
CA LEU A 61 -10.26 3.70 0.08
C LEU A 61 -11.79 3.83 -0.05
N ALA A 62 -12.41 2.94 -0.81
CA ALA A 62 -13.87 2.89 -0.94
C ALA A 62 -14.56 2.56 0.39
N ALA A 63 -14.04 1.60 1.16
CA ALA A 63 -14.58 1.26 2.48
C ALA A 63 -14.52 2.45 3.44
N LEU A 64 -13.45 3.26 3.36
CA LEU A 64 -13.25 4.43 4.20
C LEU A 64 -14.16 5.62 3.83
N GLU A 65 -14.57 5.75 2.56
CA GLU A 65 -15.59 6.73 2.14
C GLU A 65 -16.98 6.41 2.72
N GLY A 66 -17.26 5.15 3.04
CA GLY A 66 -18.56 4.67 3.53
C GLY A 66 -18.68 4.45 5.05
N VAL A 67 -17.69 4.88 5.84
CA VAL A 67 -17.68 4.63 7.29
C VAL A 67 -18.82 5.36 8.00
N PRO A 68 -19.59 4.70 8.88
CA PRO A 68 -20.64 5.35 9.66
C PRO A 68 -20.06 6.32 10.70
N GLU A 69 -20.78 7.41 10.98
CA GLU A 69 -20.39 8.34 12.05
C GLU A 69 -20.41 7.69 13.44
N THR A 70 -21.31 6.72 13.66
CA THR A 70 -21.32 5.90 14.87
C THR A 70 -20.20 4.87 14.84
N LYS A 71 -19.41 4.76 15.92
CA LYS A 71 -18.28 3.82 16.02
C LYS A 71 -17.23 4.00 14.90
N LYS A 72 -17.06 5.23 14.44
CA LYS A 72 -16.18 5.62 13.33
C LYS A 72 -14.76 5.05 13.43
N ASN A 73 -14.10 5.24 14.58
CA ASN A 73 -12.75 4.71 14.80
C ASN A 73 -12.69 3.17 14.67
N GLU A 74 -13.64 2.45 15.27
CA GLU A 74 -13.70 0.98 15.21
C GLU A 74 -13.87 0.49 13.75
N ALA A 75 -14.77 1.14 13.00
CA ALA A 75 -15.01 0.82 11.60
C ALA A 75 -13.78 1.11 10.71
N ILE A 76 -13.08 2.23 10.94
CA ILE A 76 -11.84 2.57 10.22
C ILE A 76 -10.75 1.53 10.51
N LEU A 77 -10.49 1.23 11.79
CA LEU A 77 -9.45 0.27 12.17
C LEU A 77 -9.76 -1.14 11.63
N LYS A 78 -11.05 -1.53 11.58
CA LYS A 78 -11.47 -2.79 10.95
C LYS A 78 -11.18 -2.80 9.44
N ALA A 79 -11.42 -1.69 8.74
CA ALA A 79 -11.11 -1.58 7.31
C ALA A 79 -9.59 -1.66 7.06
N VAL A 80 -8.79 -0.95 7.87
CA VAL A 80 -7.33 -0.99 7.84
C VAL A 80 -6.81 -2.41 8.07
N LYS A 81 -7.23 -3.07 9.16
CA LYS A 81 -6.86 -4.46 9.45
C LYS A 81 -7.19 -5.40 8.30
N THR A 82 -8.37 -5.24 7.70
CA THR A 82 -8.79 -6.07 6.55
C THR A 82 -7.85 -5.89 5.36
N ALA A 83 -7.45 -4.64 5.06
CA ALA A 83 -6.51 -4.35 3.98
C ALA A 83 -5.12 -4.93 4.28
N VAL A 84 -4.58 -4.71 5.47
CA VAL A 84 -3.26 -5.24 5.87
C VAL A 84 -3.22 -6.77 5.77
N ILE A 85 -4.23 -7.48 6.27
CA ILE A 85 -4.30 -8.94 6.16
C ILE A 85 -4.37 -9.40 4.69
N LYS A 86 -5.07 -8.67 3.82
CA LYS A 86 -5.11 -8.98 2.39
C LYS A 86 -3.74 -8.76 1.73
N LEU A 87 -3.03 -7.69 2.12
CA LEU A 87 -1.68 -7.38 1.65
C LEU A 87 -0.68 -8.45 2.11
N ASN A 88 -0.71 -8.88 3.37
CA ASN A 88 0.13 -9.98 3.86
C ASN A 88 -0.05 -11.24 3.00
N LYS A 89 -1.32 -11.65 2.78
CA LYS A 89 -1.65 -12.83 1.96
C LYS A 89 -1.27 -12.69 0.50
N LEU A 90 -1.17 -11.47 -0.01
CA LEU A 90 -0.73 -11.22 -1.38
C LEU A 90 0.79 -11.31 -1.44
N ASN A 91 1.49 -10.67 -0.51
CA ASN A 91 2.95 -10.70 -0.43
C ASN A 91 3.47 -12.12 -0.20
N ASP A 92 2.84 -12.89 0.69
CA ASP A 92 3.15 -14.30 0.97
C ASP A 92 3.01 -15.18 -0.28
N ARG A 93 2.04 -14.88 -1.16
CA ARG A 93 1.89 -15.57 -2.46
C ARG A 93 2.99 -15.25 -3.47
N CYS A 94 3.72 -14.17 -3.24
CA CYS A 94 4.87 -13.74 -4.01
C CYS A 94 6.18 -14.00 -3.24
N ASP A 95 6.17 -14.96 -2.30
CA ASP A 95 7.31 -15.34 -1.46
C ASP A 95 7.98 -14.15 -0.73
N GLY A 96 7.19 -13.10 -0.45
CA GLY A 96 7.65 -11.89 0.23
C GLY A 96 8.17 -10.78 -0.68
N SER A 97 8.29 -11.01 -1.99
CA SER A 97 8.99 -10.11 -2.93
C SER A 97 8.16 -8.94 -3.47
N LEU A 98 6.83 -8.94 -3.30
CA LEU A 98 5.98 -7.90 -3.90
C LEU A 98 6.10 -6.55 -3.16
N ILE A 99 6.27 -6.58 -1.84
CA ILE A 99 6.28 -5.38 -1.00
C ILE A 99 7.67 -5.18 -0.39
N GLU A 100 8.53 -4.49 -1.15
CA GLU A 100 9.85 -4.07 -0.71
C GLU A 100 9.79 -2.90 0.28
N THR A 101 10.95 -2.53 0.85
CA THR A 101 11.06 -1.49 1.88
C THR A 101 10.40 -0.17 1.46
N ASP A 102 10.63 0.29 0.22
CA ASP A 102 10.06 1.55 -0.27
C ASP A 102 8.54 1.45 -0.44
N GLN A 103 8.06 0.34 -1.02
CA GLN A 103 6.63 0.10 -1.18
C GLN A 103 5.93 -0.01 0.16
N ARG A 104 6.59 -0.58 1.17
CA ARG A 104 6.06 -0.66 2.51
C ARG A 104 5.82 0.73 3.09
N GLU A 105 6.81 1.61 3.02
CA GLU A 105 6.70 2.97 3.54
C GLU A 105 5.56 3.73 2.84
N GLN A 106 5.48 3.61 1.52
CA GLN A 106 4.44 4.24 0.70
C GLN A 106 3.04 3.71 1.03
N LEU A 107 2.88 2.39 1.20
CA LEU A 107 1.61 1.76 1.57
C LEU A 107 1.18 2.15 2.99
N CYS A 108 2.10 2.13 3.96
CA CYS A 108 1.82 2.55 5.33
C CYS A 108 1.38 4.02 5.37
N GLU A 109 2.11 4.91 4.69
CA GLU A 109 1.76 6.33 4.59
C GLU A 109 0.37 6.51 3.98
N LEU A 110 0.07 5.82 2.87
CA LEU A 110 -1.25 5.86 2.23
C LEU A 110 -2.37 5.41 3.18
N ILE A 111 -2.19 4.27 3.85
CA ILE A 111 -3.21 3.69 4.75
C ILE A 111 -3.46 4.63 5.93
N ILE A 112 -2.41 5.17 6.54
CA ILE A 112 -2.50 6.12 7.65
C ILE A 112 -3.19 7.41 7.20
N ALA A 113 -2.78 7.97 6.06
CA ALA A 113 -3.37 9.18 5.50
C ALA A 113 -4.85 9.00 5.17
N ALA A 114 -5.22 7.84 4.61
CA ALA A 114 -6.60 7.51 4.31
C ALA A 114 -7.45 7.38 5.57
N ALA A 115 -6.94 6.72 6.61
CA ALA A 115 -7.61 6.60 7.91
C ALA A 115 -7.81 7.97 8.59
N GLN A 116 -6.78 8.82 8.59
CA GLN A 116 -6.87 10.20 9.12
C GLN A 116 -7.89 11.03 8.35
N ARG A 117 -7.92 10.92 7.02
CA ARG A 117 -8.91 11.58 6.16
C ARG A 117 -10.33 11.10 6.48
N ALA A 118 -10.51 9.79 6.69
CA ALA A 118 -11.77 9.20 7.11
C ALA A 118 -12.21 9.65 8.53
N GLY A 119 -11.33 10.32 9.28
CA GLY A 119 -11.63 10.92 10.56
C GLY A 119 -11.20 10.09 11.76
N LEU A 120 -10.26 9.15 11.58
CA LEU A 120 -9.68 8.41 12.69
C LEU A 120 -9.03 9.37 13.68
N VAL A 121 -9.35 9.19 14.96
CA VAL A 121 -8.64 9.82 16.08
C VAL A 121 -7.89 8.73 16.84
N SER A 122 -6.57 8.73 16.76
CA SER A 122 -5.69 7.73 17.38
C SER A 122 -4.40 8.39 17.87
N SER A 123 -3.85 7.89 18.98
CA SER A 123 -2.50 8.25 19.46
C SER A 123 -1.42 7.30 18.93
N VAL A 124 -1.80 6.22 18.25
CA VAL A 124 -0.89 5.27 17.62
C VAL A 124 -0.36 5.88 16.32
N HIS A 125 0.96 5.89 16.15
CA HIS A 125 1.59 6.48 14.98
C HIS A 125 1.41 5.62 13.73
N ASP A 126 1.79 4.34 13.79
CA ASP A 126 1.56 3.36 12.74
C ASP A 126 0.43 2.40 13.15
N ILE A 127 -0.75 2.63 12.59
CA ILE A 127 -1.94 1.79 12.85
C ILE A 127 -1.92 0.46 12.08
N THR A 128 -0.91 0.23 11.23
CA THR A 128 -0.77 -1.01 10.45
C THR A 128 0.10 -2.04 11.16
N GLU A 129 1.01 -1.57 12.02
CA GLU A 129 2.11 -2.35 12.64
C GLU A 129 1.63 -3.63 13.32
N GLU A 130 0.51 -3.59 14.06
CA GLU A 130 -0.02 -4.74 14.80
C GLU A 130 -0.35 -5.95 13.90
N TRP A 131 -0.68 -5.72 12.63
CA TRP A 131 -1.14 -6.79 11.73
C TRP A 131 -0.20 -7.03 10.55
N ARG A 132 0.85 -6.23 10.40
CA ARG A 132 1.70 -6.21 9.20
C ARG A 132 2.81 -7.25 9.29
N GLU A 133 3.01 -7.98 8.21
CA GLU A 133 4.04 -9.03 8.07
C GLU A 133 5.08 -8.70 6.97
N TRP A 134 5.01 -7.50 6.37
CA TRP A 134 5.89 -6.97 5.32
C TRP A 134 6.54 -5.63 5.75
#